data_AF-A0AAW2Q8B5-F1
#
_entry.id   AF-A0AAW2Q8B5-F1
#
_cell.length_a   1.000
_cell.length_b   1.000
_cell.length_c   1.000
_cell.angle_alpha   90.00
_cell.angle_beta   90.00
_cell.angle_gamma   90.00
#
_symmetry.space_group_name_H-M   'P 1'
#
loop_
_entity.id
_entity.type
_entity.pdbx_description
1 polymer ?
#
loop_
_entity_poly.entity_id
_entity_poly.type
_entity_poly.pdbx_seq_one_letter_code
_entity_poly.pdbx_strand_id
1 'polypeptide(L)'
;MKSLFLAFLCMTLSHAAAKNLSEGENEAFALLSWKASLDSKSQSLLSSWSTASRPCIWAGLGCNKHGRIARVNLTGYGIEGKLYDLNFSLLPHLHSIDLQNTL
;
A
#
# COMPACT_ATOMS: atom_id res chain seq x y z
N MET A 1 -9.11 36.50 29.07
CA MET A 1 -7.90 36.54 28.22
C MET A 1 -6.98 35.30 28.33
N LYS A 2 -7.28 34.29 29.17
CA LYS A 2 -6.51 33.02 29.24
C LYS A 2 -7.11 31.90 28.36
N SER A 3 -8.43 31.92 28.14
CA SER A 3 -9.16 30.92 27.34
C SER A 3 -8.87 31.01 25.83
N LEU A 4 -8.63 32.22 25.30
CA LEU A 4 -8.32 32.42 23.87
C LEU A 4 -6.93 31.91 23.46
N PHE A 5 -5.97 31.85 24.39
CA PHE A 5 -4.63 31.33 24.13
C PHE A 5 -4.61 29.81 23.93
N LEU A 6 -5.53 29.07 24.56
CA LEU A 6 -5.62 27.61 24.45
C LEU A 6 -6.22 27.15 23.12
N ALA A 7 -7.14 27.93 22.55
CA ALA A 7 -7.73 27.64 21.24
C ALA A 7 -6.69 27.76 20.10
N PHE A 8 -5.71 28.67 20.24
CA PHE A 8 -4.67 28.88 19.24
C PHE A 8 -3.64 27.73 19.20
N LEU A 9 -3.36 27.13 20.36
CA LEU A 9 -2.47 25.96 20.47
C LEU A 9 -3.08 24.68 19.89
N CYS A 10 -4.40 24.55 19.85
CA CYS A 10 -5.06 23.39 19.23
C CYS A 10 -5.00 23.45 17.69
N MET A 11 -5.10 24.66 17.11
CA MET A 11 -5.07 24.85 15.65
C MET A 11 -3.70 24.59 15.02
N THR A 12 -2.61 24.67 15.79
CA THR A 12 -1.25 24.39 15.29
C THR A 12 -0.90 22.90 15.30
N LEU A 13 -1.63 22.06 16.04
CA LEU A 13 -1.38 20.61 16.10
C LEU A 13 -1.96 19.81 14.92
N SER A 14 -2.86 20.37 14.12
CA SER A 14 -3.61 19.62 13.10
C SER A 14 -3.18 19.87 11.64
N HIS A 15 -2.07 20.57 11.40
CA HIS A 15 -1.56 20.75 10.03
C HIS A 15 -0.59 19.62 9.66
N ALA A 16 -1.09 18.39 9.58
CA ALA A 16 -0.42 17.38 8.76
C ALA A 16 -0.57 17.82 7.31
N ALA A 17 0.49 18.35 6.71
CA ALA A 17 0.50 18.64 5.29
C ALA A 17 0.20 17.34 4.53
N ALA A 18 -0.89 17.31 3.77
CA ALA A 18 -1.20 16.19 2.90
C ALA A 18 -0.04 16.04 1.89
N LYS A 19 0.79 15.02 2.07
CA LYS A 19 1.90 14.74 1.16
C LYS A 19 1.30 14.26 -0.15
N ASN A 20 1.37 15.09 -1.20
CA ASN A 20 1.02 14.68 -2.56
C ASN A 20 2.09 13.72 -3.08
N LEU A 21 1.88 12.43 -2.85
CA LEU A 21 2.68 11.36 -3.42
C LEU A 21 2.39 11.25 -4.92
N SER A 22 3.40 10.88 -5.69
CA SER A 22 3.18 10.43 -7.07
C SER A 22 2.32 9.17 -7.07
N GLU A 23 1.66 8.91 -8.18
CA GLU A 23 0.81 7.73 -8.34
C GLU A 23 1.57 6.43 -8.06
N GLY A 24 2.81 6.29 -8.54
CA GLY A 24 3.62 5.11 -8.25
C GLY A 24 4.03 4.98 -6.77
N GLU A 25 4.19 6.09 -6.06
CA GLU A 25 4.42 6.08 -4.61
C GLU A 25 3.15 5.68 -3.85
N ASN A 26 1.97 6.14 -4.29
CA ASN A 26 0.68 5.73 -3.73
C ASN A 26 0.44 4.22 -3.93
N GLU A 27 0.71 3.71 -5.12
CA GLU A 27 0.58 2.28 -5.43
C GLU A 27 1.52 1.43 -4.55
N ALA A 28 2.79 1.84 -4.43
CA ALA A 28 3.76 1.18 -3.57
C ALA A 28 3.33 1.22 -2.09
N PHE A 29 2.86 2.38 -1.63
CA PHE A 29 2.40 2.57 -0.27
C PHE A 29 1.21 1.68 0.07
N ALA A 30 0.23 1.57 -0.84
CA ALA A 30 -0.94 0.72 -0.64
C ALA A 30 -0.57 -0.75 -0.45
N LEU A 31 0.30 -1.27 -1.32
CA LEU A 31 0.75 -2.66 -1.27
C LEU A 31 1.68 -2.98 -0.10
N LEU A 32 2.55 -2.03 0.28
CA LEU A 32 3.41 -2.20 1.47
C LEU A 32 2.60 -2.12 2.76
N SER A 33 1.56 -1.27 2.81
CA SER A 33 0.63 -1.19 3.94
C SER A 33 -0.18 -2.48 4.07
N TRP A 34 -0.66 -3.01 2.94
CA TRP A 34 -1.33 -4.31 2.92
C TRP A 34 -0.39 -5.43 3.37
N LYS A 35 0.85 -5.49 2.84
CA LYS A 35 1.87 -6.44 3.31
C LYS A 35 2.06 -6.37 4.83
N ALA A 36 2.11 -5.17 5.41
CA ALA A 36 2.30 -4.98 6.85
C ALA A 36 1.10 -5.44 7.70
N SER A 37 -0.10 -5.57 7.14
CA SER A 37 -1.27 -6.11 7.85
C SER A 37 -1.32 -7.64 7.88
N LEU A 38 -0.51 -8.30 7.05
CA LEU A 38 -0.44 -9.77 6.97
C LEU A 38 0.38 -10.37 8.12
N ASP A 39 0.29 -11.68 8.30
CA ASP A 39 1.14 -12.39 9.26
C ASP A 39 2.64 -12.38 8.86
N SER A 40 3.52 -12.73 9.80
CA SER A 40 4.98 -12.69 9.57
C SER A 40 5.44 -13.62 8.46
N LYS A 41 4.77 -14.77 8.29
CA LYS A 41 5.04 -15.72 7.21
C LYS A 41 4.74 -15.12 5.84
N SER A 42 3.58 -14.50 5.68
CA SER A 42 3.16 -13.82 4.45
C SER A 42 4.05 -12.63 4.13
N GLN A 43 4.44 -11.85 5.15
CA GLN A 43 5.40 -10.76 4.98
C GLN A 43 6.75 -11.25 4.44
N SER A 44 7.22 -12.40 4.91
CA SER A 44 8.45 -13.06 4.42
C SER A 44 8.31 -13.54 2.98
N LEU A 45 7.18 -14.15 2.64
CA LEU A 45 6.87 -14.59 1.26
C LEU A 45 6.84 -13.41 0.28
N LEU A 46 6.43 -12.23 0.74
CA LEU A 46 6.44 -10.98 -0.02
C LEU A 46 7.76 -10.19 0.13
N SER A 47 8.88 -10.81 0.46
CA SER A 47 10.17 -10.12 0.73
C SER A 47 10.65 -9.21 -0.41
N SER A 48 10.36 -9.54 -1.67
CA SER A 48 10.70 -8.68 -2.82
C SER A 48 9.99 -7.32 -2.78
N TRP A 49 8.84 -7.23 -2.11
CA TRP A 49 8.08 -6.00 -1.94
C TRP A 49 8.79 -5.09 -0.95
N SER A 50 9.49 -4.08 -1.47
CA SER A 50 10.40 -3.25 -0.68
C SER A 50 10.53 -1.84 -1.24
N THR A 51 10.79 -0.87 -0.37
CA THR A 51 11.08 0.52 -0.73
C THR A 51 12.40 0.70 -1.51
N ALA A 52 13.25 -0.33 -1.53
CA ALA A 52 14.53 -0.33 -2.26
C ALA A 52 14.36 -0.51 -3.78
N SER A 53 13.16 -0.87 -4.24
CA SER A 53 12.89 -1.19 -5.64
C SER A 53 11.54 -0.68 -6.10
N ARG A 54 11.36 -0.54 -7.42
CA ARG A 54 10.09 -0.15 -8.01
C ARG A 54 9.07 -1.31 -7.93
N PRO A 55 7.78 -1.05 -7.71
CA PRO A 55 6.77 -2.11 -7.61
C PRO A 55 6.72 -3.08 -8.80
N CYS A 56 6.98 -2.59 -10.03
CA CYS A 56 6.96 -3.44 -11.22
C CYS A 56 8.01 -4.57 -11.26
N ILE A 57 9.00 -4.56 -10.37
CA ILE A 57 9.97 -5.65 -10.24
C ILE A 57 9.70 -6.55 -9.02
N TRP A 58 8.67 -6.25 -8.24
CA TRP A 58 8.26 -7.09 -7.14
C TRP A 58 7.62 -8.38 -7.66
N ALA A 59 7.89 -9.49 -6.97
CA ALA A 59 7.35 -10.79 -7.34
C ALA A 59 5.80 -10.76 -7.27
N GLY A 60 5.17 -11.34 -8.28
CA GLY A 60 3.70 -11.39 -8.38
C GLY A 60 3.05 -10.10 -8.89
N LEU A 61 3.79 -9.02 -9.17
CA LEU A 61 3.21 -7.80 -9.72
C LEU A 61 3.37 -7.69 -11.24
N GLY A 62 2.30 -7.30 -11.92
CA GLY A 62 2.30 -6.97 -13.34
C GLY A 62 1.99 -5.50 -13.55
N CYS A 63 2.83 -4.80 -14.31
CA CYS A 63 2.60 -3.40 -14.66
C CYS A 63 2.07 -3.21 -16.08
N ASN A 64 1.34 -2.12 -16.29
CA ASN A 64 0.95 -1.67 -17.63
C ASN A 64 2.13 -0.97 -18.34
N LYS A 65 1.91 -0.53 -19.59
CA LYS A 65 2.91 0.16 -20.42
C LYS A 65 3.44 1.48 -19.84
N HIS A 66 2.75 2.07 -18.86
CA HIS A 66 3.16 3.29 -18.17
C HIS A 66 3.91 3.01 -16.86
N GLY A 67 4.22 1.74 -16.56
CA GLY A 67 4.91 1.34 -15.33
C GLY A 67 4.05 1.54 -14.08
N ARG A 68 2.73 1.38 -14.21
CA ARG A 68 1.74 1.39 -13.13
C ARG A 68 1.25 -0.01 -12.83
N ILE A 69 0.94 -0.28 -11.57
CA ILE A 69 0.51 -1.60 -11.12
C ILE A 69 -0.86 -1.91 -11.72
N ALA A 70 -0.92 -3.00 -12.48
CA ALA A 70 -2.09 -3.37 -13.26
C ALA A 70 -2.64 -4.74 -12.86
N ARG A 71 -1.76 -5.62 -12.35
CA ARG A 71 -2.10 -6.98 -11.93
C ARG A 71 -1.35 -7.37 -10.66
N VAL A 72 -2.01 -8.08 -9.76
CA VAL A 72 -1.42 -8.77 -8.60
C VAL A 72 -1.73 -10.25 -8.77
N ASN A 73 -0.72 -11.10 -8.87
CA ASN A 73 -0.85 -12.55 -8.92
C ASN A 73 0.02 -13.19 -7.84
N LEU A 74 -0.63 -13.66 -6.80
CA LEU A 74 -0.03 -14.32 -5.64
C LEU A 74 -0.48 -15.78 -5.55
N THR A 75 -0.88 -16.35 -6.69
CA THR A 75 -1.37 -17.72 -6.78
C THR A 75 -0.34 -18.69 -6.24
N GLY A 76 -0.73 -19.51 -5.27
CA GLY A 76 0.15 -20.51 -4.65
C GLY A 76 1.27 -19.94 -3.76
N TYR A 77 1.25 -18.64 -3.44
CA TYR A 77 2.21 -18.07 -2.49
C TYR A 77 1.92 -18.55 -1.05
N GLY A 78 0.71 -19.06 -0.76
CA GLY A 78 0.33 -19.49 0.58
C GLY A 78 0.30 -18.34 1.59
N ILE A 79 -0.04 -17.14 1.12
CA ILE A 79 -0.26 -15.94 1.94
C ILE A 79 -1.56 -16.10 2.70
N GLU A 80 -1.57 -15.75 3.97
CA GLU A 80 -2.76 -15.72 4.82
C GLU A 80 -3.07 -14.27 5.18
N GLY A 81 -4.28 -13.83 4.91
CA GLY A 81 -4.70 -12.47 5.20
C GLY A 81 -5.94 -12.07 4.42
N LYS A 82 -6.41 -10.84 4.64
CA LYS A 82 -7.66 -10.38 4.06
C LYS A 82 -7.42 -9.20 3.12
N LEU A 83 -8.15 -9.21 2.01
CA LEU A 83 -8.12 -8.12 1.03
C LEU A 83 -8.74 -6.80 1.54
N TYR A 84 -9.49 -6.82 2.65
CA TYR A 84 -10.14 -5.60 3.15
C TYR A 84 -9.13 -4.52 3.59
N ASP A 85 -7.90 -4.91 3.95
CA ASP A 85 -6.82 -3.97 4.32
C ASP A 85 -6.15 -3.34 3.09
N LEU A 86 -6.42 -3.84 1.88
CA LEU A 86 -5.84 -3.31 0.65
C LEU A 86 -6.63 -2.08 0.18
N ASN A 87 -5.98 -0.92 0.19
CA ASN A 87 -6.60 0.33 -0.27
C ASN A 87 -6.60 0.43 -1.81
N PHE A 88 -7.67 -0.04 -2.44
CA PHE A 88 -7.86 0.00 -3.89
C PHE A 88 -7.90 1.40 -4.50
N SER A 89 -8.29 2.43 -3.73
CA SER A 89 -8.32 3.82 -4.22
C SER A 89 -6.93 4.35 -4.59
N LEU A 90 -5.87 3.75 -4.04
CA LEU A 90 -4.49 4.07 -4.36
C LEU A 90 -3.90 3.20 -5.49
N LEU A 91 -4.73 2.34 -6.11
CA LEU A 91 -4.34 1.41 -7.17
C LEU A 91 -5.23 1.60 -8.41
N PRO A 92 -5.28 2.82 -9.00
CA PRO A 92 -6.27 3.18 -10.02
C PRO A 92 -6.14 2.40 -11.34
N HIS A 93 -4.97 1.79 -11.61
CA HIS A 93 -4.72 0.99 -12.82
C HIS A 93 -4.93 -0.53 -12.62
N LEU A 94 -5.16 -0.96 -11.38
CA LEU A 94 -5.29 -2.36 -11.01
C LEU A 94 -6.63 -2.91 -11.50
N HIS A 95 -6.58 -3.96 -12.32
CA HIS A 95 -7.77 -4.59 -12.89
C HIS A 95 -7.78 -6.12 -12.76
N SER A 96 -6.72 -6.72 -12.20
CA SER A 96 -6.64 -8.16 -11.98
C SER A 96 -5.94 -8.46 -10.68
N ILE A 97 -6.59 -9.26 -9.85
CA ILE A 97 -6.05 -9.78 -8.60
C ILE A 97 -6.34 -11.27 -8.58
N ASP A 98 -5.28 -12.07 -8.50
CA ASP A 98 -5.37 -13.51 -8.37
C ASP A 98 -4.69 -13.94 -7.07
N LEU A 99 -5.50 -14.49 -6.18
CA LEU A 99 -5.10 -15.04 -4.88
C LEU A 99 -5.44 -16.54 -4.79
N GLN A 100 -5.62 -17.24 -5.91
CA GLN A 100 -5.96 -18.65 -5.82
C GLN A 100 -4.91 -19.46 -5.05
N ASN A 101 -5.36 -20.41 -4.24
CA ASN A 101 -4.46 -21.26 -3.45
C ASN A 101 -3.61 -20.47 -2.42
N THR A 102 -4.13 -19.34 -1.92
CA THR A 102 -3.74 -18.74 -0.63
C THR A 102 -4.44 -19.49 0.50
N LEU A 103 -3.75 -19.72 1.63
CA LEU A 103 -4.20 -20.59 2.72
C LEU A 103 -5.13 -19.87 3.70
#